data_AF-J9QTW6-F1
#
_entry.id   AF-J9QTW6-F1
#
_cell.length_a   1.000
_cell.length_b   1.000
_cell.length_c   1.000
_cell.angle_alpha   90.00
_cell.angle_beta   90.00
_cell.angle_gamma   90.00
#
_symmetry.space_group_name_H-M   'P 1'
#
loop_
_entity.id
_entity.type
_entity.pdbx_description
1 polymer ?
#
loop_
_entity_poly.entity_id
_entity_poly.type
_entity_poly.pdbx_seq_one_letter_code
_entity_poly.pdbx_strand_id
1 'polypeptide(L)'
;MHNEFMKKSILRTENLLPIAASFLLLPNFVFAQNAEQVKKIRESSNLKQLNVLQKGFGKSTLSVKELQTKAKSLKIPFEGESNGRYYQLRGFDKNGRPLYYISYNTGAAEGTGTNKLHPEAGVFNLEGSGMKVHEWDGGGVRTSHQEFGGRVAQKDVPLSSSEHATHVAGTMVASGVDISAKGMAPKATLDAYDWNNDEDEMIAAATAGAILSNHSYGYIGGFSWGNWSGNQGWHWFGSDDDTEFKGYGKYATPDRDWDLIALNAPFYLPVKAAGNPRGDGPAAGETHYVRNSSGQ
;
A
#
# COMPACT_ATOMS: atom_id res chain seq x y z
N MET A 1 -8.96 33.20 -84.75
CA MET A 1 -7.69 33.08 -85.51
C MET A 1 -6.56 33.42 -84.53
N HIS A 2 -5.88 32.41 -83.98
CA HIS A 2 -4.51 31.95 -84.35
C HIS A 2 -3.45 33.05 -84.13
N ASN A 3 -2.35 32.93 -83.37
CA ASN A 3 -1.45 31.82 -82.98
C ASN A 3 -0.82 32.17 -81.61
N GLU A 4 -0.75 31.29 -80.61
CA GLU A 4 0.29 30.27 -80.36
C GLU A 4 1.75 30.79 -80.26
N PHE A 5 2.30 30.83 -79.03
CA PHE A 5 3.65 30.31 -78.75
C PHE A 5 3.77 29.86 -77.29
N MET A 6 4.17 28.60 -77.16
CA MET A 6 4.29 27.82 -75.93
C MET A 6 5.45 28.25 -75.03
N LYS A 7 5.30 28.02 -73.71
CA LYS A 7 6.41 27.53 -72.87
C LYS A 7 5.96 26.35 -72.03
N LYS A 8 6.74 25.28 -72.16
CA LYS A 8 6.50 23.91 -71.68
C LYS A 8 6.28 23.82 -70.17
N SER A 9 5.32 22.95 -69.85
CA SER A 9 5.19 22.19 -68.61
C SER A 9 6.50 21.48 -68.23
N ILE A 10 6.86 21.57 -66.94
CA ILE A 10 7.59 20.53 -66.22
C ILE A 10 6.81 20.27 -64.93
N LEU A 11 5.86 19.35 -64.98
CA LEU A 11 5.43 18.63 -63.78
C LEU A 11 6.50 17.59 -63.45
N ARG A 12 7.05 17.64 -62.24
CA ARG A 12 7.29 16.42 -61.45
C ARG A 12 6.84 16.67 -60.02
N THR A 13 5.72 16.02 -59.73
CA THR A 13 5.28 15.43 -58.48
C THR A 13 6.39 15.23 -57.44
N GLU A 14 6.13 15.60 -56.18
CA GLU A 14 5.76 14.66 -55.11
C GLU A 14 5.84 15.34 -53.72
N ASN A 15 4.74 15.23 -52.99
CA ASN A 15 4.64 15.09 -51.53
C ASN A 15 5.15 16.20 -50.60
N LEU A 16 4.21 16.67 -49.74
CA LEU A 16 4.33 16.95 -48.30
C LEU A 16 3.76 18.32 -47.87
N LEU A 17 2.44 18.44 -47.88
CA LEU A 17 1.73 18.98 -46.70
C LEU A 17 1.34 17.73 -45.87
N PRO A 18 1.72 17.63 -44.58
CA PRO A 18 1.47 18.68 -43.60
C PRO A 18 2.65 18.96 -42.67
N ILE A 19 3.17 20.20 -42.68
CA ILE A 19 4.01 20.73 -41.59
C ILE A 19 3.20 20.94 -40.29
N ALA A 20 1.89 20.66 -40.31
CA ALA A 20 0.99 20.80 -39.16
C ALA A 20 0.90 19.55 -38.24
N ALA A 21 1.59 18.45 -38.53
CA ALA A 21 1.48 17.21 -37.74
C ALA A 21 2.62 16.95 -36.73
N SER A 22 3.69 17.75 -36.73
CA SER A 22 4.89 17.47 -35.91
C SER A 22 4.95 18.19 -34.56
N PHE A 23 3.91 18.92 -34.15
CA PHE A 23 3.84 19.56 -32.83
C PHE A 23 2.89 18.89 -31.82
N LEU A 24 2.29 17.74 -32.17
CA LEU A 24 1.28 17.07 -31.35
C LEU A 24 1.76 15.85 -30.53
N LEU A 25 3.07 15.57 -30.46
CA LEU A 25 3.60 14.41 -29.73
C LEU A 25 4.89 14.74 -28.94
N LEU A 26 4.82 15.74 -28.05
CA LEU A 26 5.76 15.81 -26.94
C LEU A 26 4.96 15.63 -25.64
N PRO A 27 5.20 14.56 -24.85
CA PRO A 27 4.65 14.49 -23.50
C PRO A 27 5.31 15.62 -22.71
N ASN A 28 4.54 16.69 -22.46
CA ASN A 28 4.92 17.67 -21.46
C ASN A 28 4.84 16.97 -20.11
N PHE A 29 5.97 16.44 -19.64
CA PHE A 29 6.12 16.05 -18.25
C PHE A 29 6.10 17.33 -17.42
N VAL A 30 4.91 17.76 -16.99
CA VAL A 30 4.77 18.80 -15.98
C VAL A 30 5.15 18.16 -14.65
N PHE A 31 6.43 18.19 -14.31
CA PHE A 31 6.88 17.82 -12.97
C PHE A 31 6.38 18.86 -11.98
N ALA A 32 5.64 18.43 -10.97
CA ALA A 32 5.01 19.31 -9.99
C ALA A 32 5.98 20.09 -9.08
N GLN A 33 7.31 19.84 -9.15
CA GLN A 33 8.36 20.65 -8.52
C GLN A 33 9.70 20.51 -9.28
N ASN A 34 10.03 21.45 -10.17
CA ASN A 34 11.35 21.50 -10.81
C ASN A 34 12.41 22.16 -9.88
N ALA A 35 13.69 22.06 -10.23
CA ALA A 35 14.80 22.54 -9.39
C ALA A 35 14.68 24.03 -9.03
N GLU A 36 14.12 24.85 -9.92
CA GLU A 36 13.91 26.28 -9.70
C GLU A 36 12.77 26.56 -8.71
N GLN A 37 11.67 25.79 -8.81
CA GLN A 37 10.57 25.83 -7.85
C GLN A 37 11.02 25.36 -6.46
N VAL A 38 11.81 24.28 -6.37
CA VAL A 38 12.40 23.81 -5.11
C VAL A 38 13.30 24.88 -4.49
N LYS A 39 14.12 25.55 -5.31
CA LYS A 39 14.96 26.67 -4.86
C LYS A 39 14.11 27.80 -4.28
N LYS A 40 13.05 28.21 -4.98
CA LYS A 40 12.13 29.26 -4.53
C LYS A 40 11.38 28.88 -3.24
N ILE A 41 10.99 27.62 -3.09
CA ILE A 41 10.39 27.10 -1.85
C ILE A 41 11.39 27.17 -0.70
N ARG A 42 12.65 26.78 -0.92
CA ARG A 42 13.71 26.86 0.09
C ARG A 42 14.04 28.29 0.49
N GLU A 43 14.08 29.21 -0.47
CA GLU A 43 14.33 30.64 -0.23
C GLU A 43 13.18 31.31 0.53
N SER A 44 11.94 30.87 0.30
CA SER A 44 10.75 31.36 1.02
C SER A 44 10.51 30.67 2.36
N SER A 45 11.25 29.60 2.66
CA SER A 45 11.15 28.87 3.93
C SER A 45 12.09 29.45 4.98
N ASN A 46 11.65 29.50 6.25
CA ASN A 46 12.51 29.89 7.37
C ASN A 46 13.42 28.72 7.79
N LEU A 47 14.40 28.40 6.95
CA LEU A 47 15.30 27.26 7.13
C LEU A 47 16.07 27.33 8.45
N LYS A 48 16.39 28.53 8.93
CA LYS A 48 17.06 28.73 10.23
C LYS A 48 16.18 28.27 11.39
N GLN A 49 14.90 28.66 11.40
CA GLN A 49 13.96 28.22 12.42
C GLN A 49 13.64 26.73 12.30
N LEU A 50 13.51 26.19 11.08
CA LEU A 50 13.32 24.77 10.85
C LEU A 50 14.48 23.94 11.42
N ASN A 51 15.72 24.40 11.26
CA ASN A 51 16.90 23.76 11.87
C ASN A 51 16.92 23.87 13.40
N VAL A 52 16.39 24.94 13.99
CA VAL A 52 16.23 25.07 15.44
C VAL A 52 15.16 24.10 15.96
N LEU A 53 14.01 24.02 15.29
CA LEU A 53 12.93 23.09 15.62
C LEU A 53 13.39 21.64 15.51
N GLN A 54 14.12 21.28 14.44
CA GLN A 54 14.70 19.95 14.27
C GLN A 54 15.60 19.56 15.45
N LYS A 55 16.44 20.48 15.94
CA LYS A 55 17.30 20.27 17.11
C LYS A 55 16.52 20.21 18.42
N GLY A 56 15.38 20.90 18.51
CA GLY A 56 14.49 20.88 19.68
C GLY A 56 13.68 19.59 19.80
N PHE A 57 13.11 19.09 18.70
CA PHE A 57 12.31 17.87 18.67
C PHE A 57 13.15 16.60 18.87
N GLY A 58 14.39 16.58 18.39
CA GLY A 58 15.29 15.43 18.53
C GLY A 58 15.69 15.07 19.97
N LYS A 59 15.31 15.87 20.98
CA LYS A 59 15.63 15.62 22.40
C LYS A 59 14.44 15.20 23.27
N SER A 60 13.18 15.32 22.78
CA SER A 60 11.98 15.13 23.61
C SER A 60 11.22 13.83 23.35
N THR A 61 11.50 13.13 22.25
CA THR A 61 10.84 11.87 21.90
C THR A 61 11.82 10.72 21.99
N LEU A 62 11.49 9.69 22.77
CA LEU A 62 12.20 8.41 22.77
C LEU A 62 12.30 7.90 21.33
N SER A 63 13.48 7.40 20.96
CA SER A 63 13.66 6.66 19.71
C SER A 63 12.76 5.43 19.67
N VAL A 64 12.49 4.92 18.47
CA VAL A 64 11.72 3.68 18.28
C VAL A 64 12.28 2.53 19.12
N LYS A 65 13.62 2.39 19.15
CA LYS A 65 14.31 1.36 19.95
C LYS A 65 14.05 1.54 21.45
N GLU A 66 14.11 2.75 21.97
CA GLU A 66 13.82 3.05 23.38
C GLU A 66 12.34 2.82 23.72
N LEU A 67 11.42 3.14 22.79
CA LEU A 67 9.99 2.83 22.93
C LEU A 67 9.74 1.33 22.98
N GLN A 68 10.37 0.55 22.10
CA GLN A 68 10.28 -0.92 22.10
C GLN A 68 10.84 -1.53 23.39
N THR A 69 12.02 -1.09 23.85
CA THR A 69 12.60 -1.55 25.11
C THR A 69 11.69 -1.22 26.29
N LYS A 70 11.14 -0.01 26.33
CA LYS A 70 10.24 0.41 27.40
C LYS A 70 8.91 -0.34 27.35
N ALA A 71 8.33 -0.56 26.17
CA ALA A 71 7.14 -1.38 25.97
C ALA A 71 7.34 -2.79 26.51
N LYS A 72 8.47 -3.44 26.16
CA LYS A 72 8.87 -4.75 26.71
C LYS A 72 8.97 -4.72 28.24
N SER A 73 9.62 -3.71 28.82
CA SER A 73 9.78 -3.58 30.28
C SER A 73 8.44 -3.44 31.02
N LEU A 74 7.47 -2.76 30.39
CA LEU A 74 6.13 -2.52 30.93
C LEU A 74 5.13 -3.64 30.57
N LYS A 75 5.56 -4.63 29.78
CA LYS A 75 4.71 -5.71 29.24
C LYS A 75 3.47 -5.19 28.50
N ILE A 76 3.63 -4.09 27.76
CA ILE A 76 2.61 -3.52 26.88
C ILE A 76 3.00 -3.76 25.42
N PRO A 77 2.04 -3.90 24.49
CA PRO A 77 2.36 -4.10 23.08
C PRO A 77 3.01 -2.84 22.50
N PHE A 78 4.09 -3.00 21.73
CA PHE A 78 4.67 -1.89 20.99
C PHE A 78 3.79 -1.48 19.80
N GLU A 79 3.18 -2.46 19.14
CA GLU A 79 2.22 -2.27 18.05
C GLU A 79 1.33 -3.50 17.93
N GLY A 80 0.29 -3.40 17.09
CA GLY A 80 -0.62 -4.50 16.80
C GLY A 80 -1.90 -3.99 16.17
N GLU A 81 -2.94 -4.82 16.19
CA GLU A 81 -4.27 -4.42 15.73
C GLU A 81 -5.30 -4.65 16.83
N SER A 82 -6.28 -3.76 16.91
CA SER A 82 -7.41 -3.91 17.84
C SER A 82 -8.66 -3.25 17.29
N ASN A 83 -9.76 -4.00 17.28
CA ASN A 83 -11.03 -3.57 16.69
C ASN A 83 -10.87 -3.17 15.22
N GLY A 84 -10.01 -3.89 14.51
CA GLY A 84 -9.68 -3.59 13.12
C GLY A 84 -9.11 -2.17 12.95
N ARG A 85 -8.12 -1.78 13.76
CA ARG A 85 -7.26 -0.60 13.56
C ARG A 85 -5.84 -0.97 13.96
N TYR A 86 -4.87 -0.67 13.09
CA TYR A 86 -3.46 -0.77 13.44
C TYR A 86 -3.11 0.28 14.49
N TYR A 87 -2.33 -0.10 15.51
CA TYR A 87 -1.83 0.81 16.52
C TYR A 87 -0.32 0.67 16.71
N GLN A 88 0.36 1.76 17.03
CA GLN A 88 1.79 1.78 17.37
C GLN A 88 2.07 2.75 18.52
N LEU A 89 2.89 2.33 19.48
CA LEU A 89 3.35 3.14 20.61
C LEU A 89 4.29 4.24 20.09
N ARG A 90 3.96 5.49 20.39
CA ARG A 90 4.70 6.67 19.94
C ARG A 90 5.33 7.48 21.05
N GLY A 91 4.98 7.16 22.29
CA GLY A 91 5.46 7.94 23.42
C GLY A 91 4.82 7.55 24.73
N PHE A 92 5.20 8.32 25.74
CA PHE A 92 4.55 8.31 27.04
C PHE A 92 4.23 9.76 27.40
N ASP A 93 3.09 9.98 28.03
CA ASP A 93 2.79 11.30 28.60
C ASP A 93 3.70 11.59 29.82
N LYS A 94 3.59 12.80 30.37
CA LYS A 94 4.34 13.24 31.55
C LYS A 94 4.11 12.36 32.80
N ASN A 95 3.04 11.58 32.83
CA ASN A 95 2.69 10.68 33.93
C ASN A 95 3.11 9.22 33.63
N GLY A 96 3.79 8.96 32.51
CA GLY A 96 4.20 7.63 32.10
C GLY A 96 3.10 6.78 31.46
N ARG A 97 1.97 7.37 31.04
CA ARG A 97 0.92 6.63 30.32
C ARG A 97 1.30 6.46 28.85
N PRO A 98 1.12 5.25 28.26
CA PRO A 98 1.48 5.01 26.86
C PRO A 98 0.58 5.80 25.92
N LEU A 99 1.19 6.36 24.87
CA LEU A 99 0.51 7.09 23.81
C LEU A 99 0.64 6.30 22.51
N TYR A 100 -0.48 5.80 22.00
CA TYR A 100 -0.55 5.07 20.74
C TYR A 100 -1.05 5.98 19.63
N TYR A 101 -0.44 5.88 18.46
CA TYR A 101 -1.13 6.23 17.22
C TYR A 101 -1.99 5.05 16.81
N ILE A 102 -3.14 5.36 16.21
CA ILE A 102 -3.99 4.40 15.51
C ILE A 102 -4.14 4.83 14.06
N SER A 103 -4.35 3.88 13.16
CA SER A 103 -4.70 4.18 11.78
C SER A 103 -6.10 4.81 11.71
N TYR A 104 -6.22 5.86 10.91
CA TYR A 104 -7.48 6.44 10.50
C TYR A 104 -7.53 6.46 8.98
N ASN A 105 -8.62 5.99 8.39
CA ASN A 105 -8.76 5.95 6.94
C ASN A 105 -8.85 7.35 6.34
N THR A 106 -9.48 8.29 7.06
CA THR A 106 -9.46 9.71 6.69
C THR A 106 -8.05 10.30 6.67
N GLY A 107 -7.21 9.99 7.66
CA GLY A 107 -5.81 10.41 7.69
C GLY A 107 -5.00 9.81 6.53
N ALA A 108 -5.25 8.54 6.19
CA ALA A 108 -4.65 7.91 5.02
C ALA A 108 -5.14 8.58 3.71
N ALA A 109 -6.44 8.90 3.59
CA ALA A 109 -7.03 9.56 2.43
C ALA A 109 -6.46 10.97 2.22
N GLU A 110 -6.22 11.71 3.30
CA GLU A 110 -5.51 13.00 3.26
C GLU A 110 -4.06 12.83 2.83
N GLY A 111 -3.36 11.84 3.39
CA GLY A 111 -1.95 11.55 3.10
C GLY A 111 -1.70 11.17 1.64
N THR A 112 -2.62 10.45 1.01
CA THR A 112 -2.56 10.09 -0.42
C THR A 112 -3.23 11.11 -1.33
N GLY A 113 -3.97 12.08 -0.77
CA GLY A 113 -4.77 13.04 -1.52
C GLY A 113 -6.08 12.47 -2.09
N THR A 114 -6.48 11.25 -1.72
CA THR A 114 -7.77 10.65 -2.09
C THR A 114 -8.95 11.50 -1.65
N ASN A 115 -8.83 12.18 -0.49
CA ASN A 115 -9.86 13.09 0.00
C ASN A 115 -10.20 14.23 -1.00
N LYS A 116 -9.26 14.60 -1.88
CA LYS A 116 -9.48 15.62 -2.93
C LYS A 116 -10.36 15.12 -4.08
N LEU A 117 -10.54 13.80 -4.18
CA LEU A 117 -11.38 13.16 -5.20
C LEU A 117 -12.84 13.04 -4.75
N HIS A 118 -13.07 13.10 -3.43
CA HIS A 118 -14.39 13.00 -2.84
C HIS A 118 -15.16 14.32 -2.99
N PRO A 119 -16.51 14.29 -3.02
CA PRO A 119 -17.34 15.47 -3.24
C PRO A 119 -17.10 16.60 -2.22
N GLU A 120 -16.64 16.31 -1.01
CA GLU A 120 -16.32 17.32 0.01
C GLU A 120 -15.22 18.29 -0.43
N ALA A 121 -14.34 17.90 -1.36
CA ALA A 121 -13.30 18.76 -1.89
C ALA A 121 -13.76 19.66 -3.05
N GLY A 122 -14.97 19.42 -3.60
CA GLY A 122 -15.62 20.29 -4.60
C GLY A 122 -15.02 20.27 -6.01
N VAL A 123 -13.99 19.47 -6.28
CA VAL A 123 -13.34 19.36 -7.60
C VAL A 123 -13.84 18.13 -8.38
N PHE A 124 -13.97 17.01 -7.68
CA PHE A 124 -14.40 15.74 -8.24
C PHE A 124 -15.52 15.14 -7.37
N ASN A 125 -16.19 14.13 -7.92
CA ASN A 125 -17.23 13.38 -7.21
C ASN A 125 -16.97 11.88 -7.40
N LEU A 126 -15.78 11.43 -7.03
CA LEU A 126 -15.31 10.06 -7.22
C LEU A 126 -15.29 9.33 -5.88
N GLU A 127 -16.32 8.52 -5.65
CA GLU A 127 -16.48 7.70 -4.43
C GLU A 127 -16.56 6.21 -4.72
N GLY A 128 -16.33 5.79 -5.98
CA GLY A 128 -16.35 4.39 -6.39
C GLY A 128 -17.73 3.81 -6.67
N SER A 129 -18.78 4.63 -6.87
CA SER A 129 -20.09 4.12 -7.28
C SER A 129 -20.00 3.28 -8.56
N GLY A 130 -20.55 2.06 -8.52
CA GLY A 130 -20.51 1.11 -9.62
C GLY A 130 -19.21 0.30 -9.71
N MET A 131 -18.22 0.59 -8.86
CA MET A 131 -16.98 -0.17 -8.79
C MET A 131 -17.11 -1.33 -7.80
N LYS A 132 -16.53 -2.46 -8.19
CA LYS A 132 -16.28 -3.60 -7.30
C LYS A 132 -14.77 -3.74 -7.11
N VAL A 133 -14.33 -3.83 -5.87
CA VAL A 133 -12.95 -4.18 -5.49
C VAL A 133 -12.92 -5.56 -4.86
N HIS A 134 -11.74 -6.17 -4.82
CA HIS A 134 -11.55 -7.51 -4.27
C HIS A 134 -10.47 -7.49 -3.19
N GLU A 135 -10.59 -8.34 -2.20
CA GLU A 135 -9.65 -8.44 -1.08
C GLU A 135 -9.36 -9.89 -0.75
N TRP A 136 -8.08 -10.22 -0.61
CA TRP A 136 -7.61 -11.46 0.00
C TRP A 136 -6.85 -11.14 1.28
N ASP A 137 -7.11 -11.90 2.34
CA ASP A 137 -6.52 -11.66 3.65
C ASP A 137 -6.46 -12.93 4.54
N GLY A 138 -6.05 -12.83 5.79
CA GLY A 138 -5.84 -13.97 6.69
C GLY A 138 -7.11 -14.64 7.24
N GLY A 139 -8.30 -14.18 6.83
CA GLY A 139 -9.57 -14.75 7.24
C GLY A 139 -10.77 -13.90 6.81
N GLY A 140 -11.96 -14.24 7.32
CA GLY A 140 -13.21 -13.63 6.88
C GLY A 140 -13.44 -12.20 7.37
N VAL A 141 -13.98 -11.36 6.49
CA VAL A 141 -14.42 -10.01 6.84
C VAL A 141 -15.71 -10.06 7.66
N ARG A 142 -15.84 -9.20 8.68
CA ARG A 142 -17.10 -9.00 9.40
C ARG A 142 -18.10 -8.21 8.53
N THR A 143 -18.71 -8.87 7.55
CA THR A 143 -19.65 -8.26 6.57
C THR A 143 -20.83 -7.52 7.21
N SER A 144 -21.20 -7.87 8.45
CA SER A 144 -22.25 -7.22 9.24
C SER A 144 -21.83 -5.88 9.86
N HIS A 145 -20.60 -5.42 9.67
CA HIS A 145 -20.11 -4.16 10.24
C HIS A 145 -20.90 -2.95 9.70
N GLN A 146 -21.18 -1.97 10.56
CA GLN A 146 -22.00 -0.80 10.24
C GLN A 146 -21.50 0.00 9.03
N GLU A 147 -20.17 0.01 8.83
CA GLU A 147 -19.51 0.73 7.73
C GLU A 147 -19.75 0.09 6.35
N PHE A 148 -20.18 -1.17 6.30
CA PHE A 148 -20.33 -1.89 5.04
C PHE A 148 -21.74 -1.81 4.49
N GLY A 149 -22.77 -1.85 5.35
CA GLY A 149 -24.16 -1.70 4.95
C GLY A 149 -24.59 -2.69 3.85
N GLY A 150 -24.01 -3.90 3.84
CA GLY A 150 -24.28 -4.94 2.83
C GLY A 150 -23.45 -4.85 1.54
N ARG A 151 -22.51 -3.90 1.42
CA ARG A 151 -21.65 -3.75 0.23
C ARG A 151 -20.45 -4.69 0.19
N VAL A 152 -20.17 -5.37 1.29
CA VAL A 152 -19.07 -6.34 1.41
C VAL A 152 -19.64 -7.75 1.48
N ALA A 153 -19.13 -8.66 0.66
CA ALA A 153 -19.54 -10.06 0.60
C ALA A 153 -18.32 -10.98 0.71
N GLN A 154 -18.35 -11.92 1.66
CA GLN A 154 -17.39 -13.03 1.69
C GLN A 154 -17.77 -14.03 0.59
N LYS A 155 -16.80 -14.43 -0.24
CA LYS A 155 -17.02 -15.26 -1.44
C LYS A 155 -16.56 -16.71 -1.29
N ASP A 156 -15.74 -16.98 -0.29
CA ASP A 156 -15.22 -18.29 0.10
C ASP A 156 -15.67 -18.65 1.54
N VAL A 157 -15.10 -19.72 2.09
CA VAL A 157 -15.41 -20.21 3.45
C VAL A 157 -14.15 -20.15 4.33
N PRO A 158 -13.92 -19.02 5.02
CA PRO A 158 -12.73 -18.86 5.84
C PRO A 158 -12.79 -19.68 7.12
N LEU A 159 -11.63 -20.12 7.61
CA LEU A 159 -11.52 -20.87 8.88
C LEU A 159 -11.98 -20.07 10.09
N SER A 160 -11.83 -18.74 10.06
CA SER A 160 -12.25 -17.83 11.13
C SER A 160 -12.41 -16.40 10.61
N SER A 161 -13.07 -15.54 11.39
CA SER A 161 -13.11 -14.10 11.11
C SER A 161 -11.78 -13.42 11.44
N SER A 162 -11.41 -12.40 10.67
CA SER A 162 -10.17 -11.64 10.85
C SER A 162 -10.47 -10.15 11.12
N GLU A 163 -9.91 -9.61 12.20
CA GLU A 163 -9.93 -8.17 12.47
C GLU A 163 -9.10 -7.39 11.43
N HIS A 164 -7.99 -7.99 10.98
CA HIS A 164 -7.12 -7.44 9.94
C HIS A 164 -7.87 -7.29 8.62
N ALA A 165 -8.51 -8.37 8.13
CA ALA A 165 -9.35 -8.34 6.93
C ALA A 165 -10.46 -7.29 7.04
N THR A 166 -11.13 -7.21 8.21
CA THR A 166 -12.18 -6.21 8.43
C THR A 166 -11.63 -4.76 8.36
N HIS A 167 -10.42 -4.52 8.84
CA HIS A 167 -9.77 -3.21 8.75
C HIS A 167 -9.36 -2.86 7.33
N VAL A 168 -8.79 -3.81 6.59
CA VAL A 168 -8.40 -3.65 5.19
C VAL A 168 -9.64 -3.34 4.34
N ALA A 169 -10.71 -4.11 4.48
CA ALA A 169 -12.01 -3.82 3.86
C ALA A 169 -12.52 -2.42 4.21
N GLY A 170 -12.39 -2.03 5.49
CA GLY A 170 -12.73 -0.68 5.97
C GLY A 170 -11.94 0.41 5.25
N THR A 171 -10.62 0.23 5.10
CA THR A 171 -9.74 1.16 4.39
C THR A 171 -10.20 1.39 2.96
N MET A 172 -10.66 0.33 2.29
CA MET A 172 -11.12 0.43 0.91
C MET A 172 -12.52 1.03 0.79
N VAL A 173 -13.52 0.49 1.51
CA VAL A 173 -14.94 0.74 1.19
C VAL A 173 -15.82 1.18 2.37
N ALA A 174 -15.29 1.45 3.56
CA ALA A 174 -16.11 1.95 4.67
C ALA A 174 -16.89 3.20 4.26
N SER A 175 -18.20 3.23 4.56
CA SER A 175 -19.09 4.35 4.18
C SER A 175 -18.77 5.64 4.92
N GLY A 176 -18.12 5.56 6.08
CA GLY A 176 -17.86 6.71 6.94
C GLY A 176 -19.03 7.02 7.88
N VAL A 177 -19.72 5.99 8.40
CA VAL A 177 -20.69 6.18 9.50
C VAL A 177 -19.97 6.78 10.70
N ASP A 178 -18.82 6.20 11.07
CA ASP A 178 -17.76 6.93 11.75
C ASP A 178 -16.94 7.68 10.70
N ILE A 179 -17.00 9.01 10.73
CA ILE A 179 -16.29 9.86 9.78
C ILE A 179 -14.79 9.52 9.71
N SER A 180 -14.17 9.15 10.83
CA SER A 180 -12.75 8.82 10.88
C SER A 180 -12.39 7.52 10.12
N ALA A 181 -13.39 6.65 9.93
CA ALA A 181 -13.27 5.36 9.26
C ALA A 181 -13.58 5.41 7.75
N LYS A 182 -14.08 6.54 7.21
CA LYS A 182 -14.45 6.67 5.78
C LYS A 182 -13.34 6.14 4.88
N GLY A 183 -13.66 5.14 4.07
CA GLY A 183 -12.72 4.47 3.17
C GLY A 183 -12.44 5.29 1.91
N MET A 184 -11.52 4.81 1.09
CA MET A 184 -11.09 5.49 -0.14
C MET A 184 -12.19 5.53 -1.21
N ALA A 185 -12.98 4.46 -1.32
CA ALA A 185 -14.09 4.29 -2.25
C ALA A 185 -15.37 3.95 -1.49
N PRO A 186 -15.95 4.90 -0.73
CA PRO A 186 -17.02 4.64 0.24
C PRO A 186 -18.35 4.22 -0.40
N LYS A 187 -18.48 4.27 -1.74
CA LYS A 187 -19.65 3.81 -2.51
C LYS A 187 -19.37 2.59 -3.39
N ALA A 188 -18.17 2.01 -3.33
CA ALA A 188 -17.84 0.75 -3.99
C ALA A 188 -18.43 -0.46 -3.23
N THR A 189 -18.47 -1.60 -3.91
CA THR A 189 -18.70 -2.93 -3.30
C THR A 189 -17.39 -3.71 -3.21
N LEU A 190 -17.35 -4.70 -2.34
CA LEU A 190 -16.16 -5.51 -2.08
C LEU A 190 -16.52 -7.00 -2.03
N ASP A 191 -15.80 -7.80 -2.80
CA ASP A 191 -15.80 -9.26 -2.70
C ASP A 191 -14.54 -9.69 -1.93
N ALA A 192 -14.72 -10.38 -0.79
CA ALA A 192 -13.65 -10.77 0.14
C ALA A 192 -13.40 -12.28 0.11
N TYR A 193 -12.14 -12.65 0.31
CA TYR A 193 -11.61 -14.01 0.27
C TYR A 193 -10.55 -14.19 1.37
N ASP A 194 -10.34 -15.41 1.85
CA ASP A 194 -9.13 -15.75 2.60
C ASP A 194 -7.97 -16.12 1.64
N TRP A 195 -6.75 -16.10 2.14
CA TRP A 195 -5.55 -16.32 1.32
C TRP A 195 -5.29 -17.78 0.93
N ASN A 196 -6.15 -18.75 1.27
CA ASN A 196 -5.78 -20.16 1.22
C ASN A 196 -5.78 -20.73 -0.20
N ASN A 197 -6.56 -20.14 -1.12
CA ASN A 197 -6.63 -20.53 -2.54
C ASN A 197 -6.47 -19.31 -3.46
N ASP A 198 -5.66 -18.35 -3.03
CA ASP A 198 -5.52 -17.02 -3.60
C ASP A 198 -5.33 -17.01 -5.13
N GLU A 199 -4.35 -17.74 -5.68
CA GLU A 199 -4.09 -17.72 -7.13
C GLU A 199 -5.29 -18.24 -7.96
N ASP A 200 -5.93 -19.33 -7.52
CA ASP A 200 -7.09 -19.91 -8.20
C ASP A 200 -8.30 -18.95 -8.16
N GLU A 201 -8.50 -18.29 -7.02
CA GLU A 201 -9.57 -17.32 -6.83
C GLU A 201 -9.32 -16.02 -7.58
N MET A 202 -8.07 -15.55 -7.66
CA MET A 202 -7.66 -14.42 -8.49
C MET A 202 -7.96 -14.70 -9.96
N ILE A 203 -7.64 -15.90 -10.45
CA ILE A 203 -7.95 -16.30 -11.84
C ILE A 203 -9.47 -16.29 -12.07
N ALA A 204 -10.26 -16.84 -11.13
CA ALA A 204 -11.71 -16.85 -11.22
C ALA A 204 -12.30 -15.43 -11.20
N ALA A 205 -11.80 -14.56 -10.31
CA ALA A 205 -12.23 -13.17 -10.21
C ALA A 205 -11.89 -12.38 -11.48
N ALA A 206 -10.66 -12.50 -11.99
CA ALA A 206 -10.22 -11.86 -13.24
C ALA A 206 -11.05 -12.34 -14.44
N THR A 207 -11.33 -13.66 -14.52
CA THR A 207 -12.20 -14.25 -15.55
C THR A 207 -13.62 -13.70 -15.48
N ALA A 208 -14.13 -13.40 -14.28
CA ALA A 208 -15.42 -12.76 -14.05
C ALA A 208 -15.40 -11.24 -14.27
N GLY A 209 -14.27 -10.65 -14.67
CA GLY A 209 -14.12 -9.23 -14.97
C GLY A 209 -13.63 -8.36 -13.81
N ALA A 210 -12.96 -8.94 -12.80
CA ALA A 210 -12.28 -8.15 -11.78
C ALA A 210 -11.18 -7.27 -12.38
N ILE A 211 -11.10 -6.02 -11.93
CA ILE A 211 -10.11 -5.04 -12.42
C ILE A 211 -9.15 -4.54 -11.33
N LEU A 212 -9.48 -4.75 -10.06
CA LEU A 212 -8.67 -4.29 -8.93
C LEU A 212 -8.82 -5.25 -7.74
N SER A 213 -7.70 -5.61 -7.14
CA SER A 213 -7.64 -6.35 -5.88
C SER A 213 -6.56 -5.83 -4.94
N ASN A 214 -6.75 -6.09 -3.65
CA ASN A 214 -5.78 -5.84 -2.61
C ASN A 214 -5.42 -7.14 -1.88
N HIS A 215 -4.14 -7.31 -1.58
CA HIS A 215 -3.58 -8.50 -0.94
C HIS A 215 -2.60 -8.07 0.17
N SER A 216 -3.11 -7.91 1.40
CA SER A 216 -2.37 -7.34 2.54
C SER A 216 -1.61 -8.39 3.36
N TYR A 217 -0.92 -9.32 2.70
CA TYR A 217 -0.17 -10.40 3.35
C TYR A 217 1.06 -10.79 2.54
N GLY A 218 1.96 -11.52 3.18
CA GLY A 218 3.16 -12.07 2.57
C GLY A 218 3.92 -12.98 3.52
N TYR A 219 5.01 -13.56 3.04
CA TYR A 219 5.87 -14.40 3.87
C TYR A 219 6.68 -13.57 4.88
N ILE A 220 6.86 -14.15 6.07
CA ILE A 220 7.79 -13.62 7.05
C ILE A 220 9.21 -13.88 6.56
N GLY A 221 10.04 -12.84 6.63
CA GLY A 221 11.46 -12.92 6.33
C GLY A 221 12.28 -12.31 7.45
N GLY A 222 13.42 -12.92 7.77
CA GLY A 222 14.31 -12.45 8.83
C GLY A 222 13.88 -12.89 10.23
N PHE A 223 14.01 -12.00 11.22
CA PHE A 223 13.59 -12.29 12.58
C PHE A 223 12.13 -11.90 12.82
N SER A 224 11.40 -12.75 13.53
CA SER A 224 10.06 -12.43 14.05
C SER A 224 9.90 -12.97 15.47
N TRP A 225 9.30 -12.16 16.34
CA TRP A 225 8.95 -12.58 17.70
C TRP A 225 7.58 -13.23 17.69
N GLY A 226 7.47 -14.45 18.21
CA GLY A 226 6.19 -15.15 18.21
C GLY A 226 6.33 -16.58 18.69
N ASN A 227 5.23 -17.32 18.52
CA ASN A 227 5.22 -18.76 18.72
C ASN A 227 5.10 -19.45 17.35
N TRP A 228 6.24 -19.64 16.68
CA TRP A 228 6.32 -20.24 15.34
C TRP A 228 6.79 -21.71 15.36
N SER A 229 7.31 -22.17 16.50
CA SER A 229 7.87 -23.52 16.69
C SER A 229 7.18 -24.32 17.81
N GLY A 230 6.11 -23.79 18.40
CA GLY A 230 5.55 -24.29 19.66
C GLY A 230 6.16 -23.63 20.91
N ASN A 231 7.25 -22.88 20.74
CA ASN A 231 7.88 -22.09 21.80
C ASN A 231 7.76 -20.59 21.50
N GLN A 232 7.49 -19.80 22.53
CA GLN A 232 7.47 -18.34 22.42
C GLN A 232 8.90 -17.78 22.40
N GLY A 233 9.26 -16.98 21.40
CA GLY A 233 10.54 -16.27 21.36
C GLY A 233 10.87 -15.67 20.00
N TRP A 234 12.11 -15.19 19.85
CA TRP A 234 12.64 -14.80 18.54
C TRP A 234 12.82 -16.03 17.66
N HIS A 235 12.38 -15.95 16.42
CA HIS A 235 12.57 -16.97 15.40
C HIS A 235 13.27 -16.35 14.20
N TRP A 236 14.33 -17.01 13.73
CA TRP A 236 15.00 -16.70 12.46
C TRP A 236 14.39 -17.56 11.35
N PHE A 237 13.94 -16.91 10.28
CA PHE A 237 13.33 -17.56 9.12
C PHE A 237 14.30 -17.75 7.94
N GLY A 238 15.57 -17.37 8.10
CA GLY A 238 16.64 -17.79 7.19
C GLY A 238 17.25 -19.14 7.60
N SER A 239 18.30 -19.54 6.89
CA SER A 239 19.12 -20.70 7.28
C SER A 239 20.06 -20.35 8.44
N ASP A 240 20.54 -21.35 9.17
CA ASP A 240 21.42 -21.17 10.34
C ASP A 240 22.81 -20.63 9.98
N ASP A 241 23.22 -20.75 8.72
CA ASP A 241 24.41 -20.14 8.14
C ASP A 241 24.18 -18.73 7.59
N ASP A 242 22.93 -18.25 7.53
CA ASP A 242 22.59 -16.94 6.98
C ASP A 242 22.87 -15.80 7.97
N THR A 243 23.63 -14.80 7.52
CA THR A 243 23.76 -13.52 8.24
C THR A 243 22.72 -12.49 7.81
N GLU A 244 21.95 -12.78 6.76
CA GLU A 244 20.84 -11.96 6.24
C GLU A 244 19.83 -12.90 5.54
N PHE A 245 18.54 -12.57 5.62
CA PHE A 245 17.50 -13.39 4.99
C PHE A 245 17.55 -13.25 3.46
N LYS A 246 17.95 -14.33 2.78
CA LYS A 246 18.10 -14.38 1.31
C LYS A 246 16.79 -14.24 0.53
N GLY A 247 15.63 -14.28 1.18
CA GLY A 247 14.33 -14.14 0.53
C GLY A 247 13.91 -12.70 0.25
N TYR A 248 14.59 -11.69 0.79
CA TYR A 248 14.23 -10.29 0.50
C TYR A 248 14.43 -9.95 -0.98
N GLY A 249 13.33 -9.53 -1.64
CA GLY A 249 13.34 -9.17 -3.06
C GLY A 249 13.59 -10.33 -4.02
N LYS A 250 13.53 -11.57 -3.54
CA LYS A 250 13.71 -12.76 -4.38
C LYS A 250 12.43 -13.03 -5.16
N TYR A 251 12.56 -13.15 -6.47
CA TYR A 251 11.52 -13.69 -7.33
C TYR A 251 11.44 -15.21 -7.18
N ALA A 252 10.28 -15.71 -6.79
CA ALA A 252 9.97 -17.10 -6.53
C ALA A 252 8.76 -17.57 -7.34
N THR A 253 8.33 -18.81 -7.09
CA THR A 253 7.18 -19.42 -7.78
C THR A 253 5.90 -18.58 -7.65
N PRO A 254 5.50 -18.09 -6.46
CA PRO A 254 4.29 -17.27 -6.34
C PRO A 254 4.37 -15.97 -7.16
N ASP A 255 5.53 -15.31 -7.19
CA ASP A 255 5.72 -14.09 -8.00
C ASP A 255 5.52 -14.36 -9.50
N ARG A 256 6.05 -15.50 -9.98
CA ARG A 256 5.84 -15.97 -11.35
C ARG A 256 4.37 -16.24 -11.65
N ASP A 257 3.67 -16.88 -10.74
CA ASP A 257 2.27 -17.26 -10.95
C ASP A 257 1.38 -16.01 -11.00
N TRP A 258 1.67 -15.01 -10.15
CA TRP A 258 1.02 -13.69 -10.19
C TRP A 258 1.32 -12.91 -11.49
N ASP A 259 2.57 -12.93 -11.96
CA ASP A 259 2.93 -12.32 -13.25
C ASP A 259 2.18 -12.98 -14.41
N LEU A 260 2.02 -14.31 -14.38
CA LEU A 260 1.24 -15.03 -15.39
C LEU A 260 -0.24 -14.65 -15.34
N ILE A 261 -0.82 -14.47 -14.15
CA ILE A 261 -2.21 -13.98 -14.01
C ILE A 261 -2.33 -12.58 -14.61
N ALA A 262 -1.47 -11.64 -14.22
CA ALA A 262 -1.51 -10.26 -14.71
C ALA A 262 -1.25 -10.15 -16.22
N LEU A 263 -0.35 -10.99 -16.76
CA LEU A 263 -0.08 -11.05 -18.20
C LEU A 263 -1.31 -11.51 -19.00
N ASN A 264 -2.05 -12.49 -18.49
CA ASN A 264 -3.24 -13.04 -19.16
C ASN A 264 -4.53 -12.26 -18.83
N ALA A 265 -4.52 -11.44 -17.79
CA ALA A 265 -5.61 -10.53 -17.40
C ALA A 265 -5.12 -9.06 -17.40
N PRO A 266 -4.87 -8.44 -18.57
CA PRO A 266 -4.17 -7.16 -18.68
C PRO A 266 -4.91 -5.95 -18.07
N PHE A 267 -6.20 -6.11 -17.72
CA PHE A 267 -7.00 -5.08 -17.04
C PHE A 267 -7.19 -5.35 -15.55
N TYR A 268 -6.64 -6.46 -15.04
CA TYR A 268 -6.66 -6.80 -13.63
C TYR A 268 -5.39 -6.28 -12.96
N LEU A 269 -5.57 -5.36 -12.01
CA LEU A 269 -4.48 -4.79 -11.22
C LEU A 269 -4.49 -5.38 -9.80
N PRO A 270 -3.63 -6.38 -9.51
CA PRO A 270 -3.39 -6.82 -8.16
C PRO A 270 -2.43 -5.87 -7.42
N VAL A 271 -2.79 -5.50 -6.19
CA VAL A 271 -1.94 -4.68 -5.30
C VAL A 271 -1.50 -5.53 -4.12
N LYS A 272 -0.19 -5.70 -3.94
CA LYS A 272 0.43 -6.55 -2.92
C LYS A 272 1.17 -5.72 -1.88
N ALA A 273 1.03 -6.06 -0.60
CA ALA A 273 1.82 -5.46 0.46
C ALA A 273 3.31 -5.85 0.34
N ALA A 274 4.21 -4.90 0.60
CA ALA A 274 5.67 -5.15 0.57
C ALA A 274 6.19 -5.94 1.78
N GLY A 275 5.41 -6.03 2.86
CA GLY A 275 5.82 -6.62 4.14
C GLY A 275 6.57 -5.65 5.05
N ASN A 276 6.60 -5.96 6.35
CA ASN A 276 7.16 -5.10 7.40
C ASN A 276 8.35 -5.70 8.19
N PRO A 277 9.29 -6.49 7.60
CA PRO A 277 10.30 -7.21 8.37
C PRO A 277 11.46 -6.33 8.90
N ARG A 278 11.40 -5.00 8.74
CA ARG A 278 12.55 -4.12 8.96
C ARG A 278 12.78 -3.87 10.44
N GLY A 279 13.98 -4.21 10.92
CA GLY A 279 14.49 -3.78 12.22
C GLY A 279 14.12 -4.70 13.39
N ASP A 280 13.48 -5.83 13.10
CA ASP A 280 13.17 -6.86 14.08
C ASP A 280 14.38 -7.77 14.33
N GLY A 281 14.55 -8.19 15.58
CA GLY A 281 15.59 -9.14 15.96
C GLY A 281 15.91 -9.17 17.45
N PRO A 282 16.55 -10.26 17.92
CA PRO A 282 17.05 -10.37 19.27
C PRO A 282 18.09 -9.28 19.59
N ALA A 283 18.15 -8.88 20.86
CA ALA A 283 19.27 -8.09 21.35
C ALA A 283 20.59 -8.88 21.21
N ALA A 284 21.73 -8.17 21.20
CA ALA A 284 23.02 -8.84 21.18
C ALA A 284 23.16 -9.80 22.38
N GLY A 285 23.41 -11.08 22.10
CA GLY A 285 23.50 -12.15 23.10
C GLY A 285 22.17 -12.77 23.53
N GLU A 286 21.03 -12.30 23.01
CA GLU A 286 19.71 -12.93 23.24
C GLU A 286 19.54 -14.15 22.33
N THR A 287 18.92 -15.20 22.87
CA THR A 287 18.68 -16.46 22.16
C THR A 287 17.53 -16.34 21.17
N HIS A 288 17.59 -17.11 20.09
CA HIS A 288 16.51 -17.29 19.13
C HIS A 288 16.41 -18.74 18.68
N TYR A 289 15.27 -19.10 18.10
CA TYR A 289 15.04 -20.37 17.43
C TYR A 289 15.35 -20.22 15.94
N VAL A 290 15.99 -21.22 15.36
CA VAL A 290 16.29 -21.30 13.92
C VAL A 290 16.10 -22.73 13.48
N ARG A 291 15.55 -22.94 12.27
CA ARG A 291 15.54 -24.28 11.67
C ARG A 291 16.88 -24.54 10.99
N ASN A 292 17.49 -25.68 11.29
CA ASN A 292 18.73 -26.06 10.63
C ASN A 292 18.49 -26.42 9.14
N SER A 293 19.56 -26.69 8.40
CA SER A 293 19.49 -27.13 6.99
C SER A 293 18.65 -28.40 6.72
N SER A 294 18.30 -29.17 7.75
CA SER A 294 17.38 -30.32 7.69
C SER A 294 15.93 -29.96 8.05
N GLY A 295 15.63 -28.69 8.29
CA GLY A 295 14.31 -28.19 8.64
C GLY A 295 13.89 -28.44 10.09
N GLN A 296 14.82 -28.86 10.96
CA GLN A 296 14.56 -29.17 12.37
C GLN A 296 14.72 -27.93 13.25
#